data_AF-A0A6M5YL92-F1
#
_entry.id   AF-A0A6M5YL92-F1
#
_cell.length_a   1.000
_cell.length_b   1.000
_cell.length_c   1.000
_cell.angle_alpha   90.00
_cell.angle_beta   90.00
_cell.angle_gamma   90.00
#
_symmetry.space_group_name_H-M   'P 1'
#
loop_
_entity.id
_entity.type
_entity.pdbx_description
1 polymer ?
#
loop_
_entity_poly.entity_id
_entity_poly.type
_entity_poly.pdbx_seq_one_letter_code
_entity_poly.pdbx_strand_id
1 'polypeptide(L)'
;MTTFAKIGANKCNSQLSTGPRTIAGTAGVAQNAIKHGIFAAVPVPPGESADDREAHRAGVVVALTPVGLLEVNRAERAALVLWRLQRMARYEAETVAAAIEDVDVPPLPPPKDLDPPLFPAPRQKTRADQPRDTREELRTAGREMAKVGPARDAFRTVMEGPADTVVPFAVAESTLWPRVRGPRRPRTCPPTHRRSIARRTCGRSA
;
A
#
# COMPACT_ATOMS: atom_id res chain seq x y z
N MET A 1 -29.90 -2.97 19.53
CA MET A 1 -31.37 -3.14 19.42
C MET A 1 -31.86 -2.52 18.12
N THR A 2 -32.70 -3.23 17.37
CA THR A 2 -33.40 -2.70 16.19
C THR A 2 -34.59 -1.87 16.63
N THR A 3 -34.66 -0.61 16.18
CA THR A 3 -35.78 0.30 16.49
C THR A 3 -37.03 -0.09 15.70
N PHE A 4 -38.22 0.29 16.19
CA PHE A 4 -39.48 0.06 15.49
C PHE A 4 -39.50 0.64 14.07
N ALA A 5 -38.90 1.82 13.89
CA ALA A 5 -38.70 2.42 12.57
C ALA A 5 -37.86 1.53 11.63
N LYS A 6 -36.79 0.92 12.15
CA LYS A 6 -35.92 0.00 11.39
C LYS A 6 -36.63 -1.30 11.03
N ILE A 7 -37.52 -1.80 11.89
CA ILE A 7 -38.36 -2.97 11.62
C ILE A 7 -39.40 -2.67 10.54
N GLY A 8 -40.06 -1.51 10.61
CA GLY A 8 -41.01 -1.05 9.58
C GLY A 8 -40.34 -0.91 8.22
N ALA A 9 -39.18 -0.24 8.17
CA ALA A 9 -38.39 -0.12 6.95
C ALA A 9 -37.97 -1.48 6.38
N ASN A 10 -37.51 -2.42 7.22
CA ASN A 10 -37.14 -3.76 6.77
C ASN A 10 -38.32 -4.54 6.17
N LYS A 11 -39.53 -4.42 6.74
CA LYS A 11 -40.75 -5.04 6.18
C LYS A 11 -41.14 -4.45 4.83
N CYS A 12 -41.03 -3.13 4.66
CA CYS A 12 -41.30 -2.50 3.36
C CYS A 12 -40.24 -2.91 2.33
N ASN A 13 -38.96 -2.88 2.70
CA ASN A 13 -37.85 -3.26 1.83
C ASN A 13 -37.92 -4.73 1.40
N SER A 14 -38.40 -5.63 2.28
CA SER A 14 -38.55 -7.05 1.94
C SER A 14 -39.63 -7.31 0.89
N GLN A 15 -40.61 -6.42 0.71
CA GLN A 15 -41.61 -6.54 -0.36
C GLN A 15 -41.01 -6.18 -1.72
N LEU A 16 -40.00 -5.30 -1.74
CA LEU A 16 -39.28 -4.87 -2.94
C LEU A 16 -38.10 -5.78 -3.28
N SER A 17 -37.44 -6.38 -2.28
CA SER A 17 -36.26 -7.25 -2.43
C SER A 17 -36.62 -8.73 -2.47
N THR A 18 -37.64 -9.09 -3.24
CA THR A 18 -37.95 -10.50 -3.47
C THR A 18 -37.09 -10.99 -4.62
N GLY A 19 -36.17 -11.91 -4.33
CA GLY A 19 -35.29 -12.49 -5.34
C GLY A 19 -36.07 -13.09 -6.53
N PRO A 20 -35.40 -13.47 -7.62
CA PRO A 20 -36.08 -13.92 -8.83
C PRO A 20 -36.96 -15.13 -8.54
N ARG A 21 -38.27 -15.04 -8.84
CA ARG A 21 -39.23 -16.14 -8.67
C ARG A 21 -39.53 -16.91 -9.97
N THR A 22 -39.01 -16.43 -11.09
CA THR A 22 -39.21 -17.03 -12.42
C THR A 22 -37.96 -17.78 -12.86
N ILE A 23 -38.11 -18.79 -13.70
CA ILE A 23 -36.99 -19.53 -14.29
C ILE A 23 -36.09 -18.58 -15.10
N ALA A 24 -36.69 -17.68 -15.89
CA ALA A 24 -35.96 -16.66 -16.65
C ALA A 24 -35.19 -15.68 -15.75
N GLY A 25 -35.79 -15.21 -14.65
CA GLY A 25 -35.12 -14.33 -13.70
C GLY A 25 -34.00 -15.05 -12.94
N THR A 26 -34.20 -16.32 -12.61
CA THR A 26 -33.17 -17.16 -11.98
C THR A 26 -31.99 -17.39 -12.93
N ALA A 27 -32.26 -17.66 -14.21
CA ALA A 27 -31.24 -17.79 -15.24
C ALA A 27 -30.45 -16.48 -15.45
N GLY A 28 -31.13 -15.32 -15.46
CA GLY A 28 -30.47 -14.02 -15.54
C GLY A 28 -29.55 -13.75 -14.34
N VAL A 29 -29.99 -14.07 -13.12
CA VAL A 29 -29.14 -13.92 -11.93
C VAL A 29 -28.00 -14.94 -11.90
N ALA A 30 -28.18 -16.15 -12.42
CA ALA A 30 -27.10 -17.13 -12.55
C ALA A 30 -25.97 -16.64 -13.46
N GLN A 31 -26.29 -15.81 -14.47
CA GLN A 31 -25.28 -15.19 -15.32
C GLN A 31 -24.41 -14.17 -14.56
N ASN A 32 -24.86 -13.58 -13.44
CA ASN A 32 -24.00 -12.69 -12.63
C ASN A 32 -22.78 -13.44 -12.08
N ALA A 33 -22.94 -14.72 -11.73
CA ALA A 33 -21.86 -15.57 -11.27
C ALA A 33 -20.83 -15.83 -12.39
N ILE A 34 -21.27 -15.89 -13.64
CA ILE A 34 -20.44 -16.10 -14.82
C ILE A 34 -19.79 -14.79 -15.27
N LYS A 35 -20.56 -13.68 -15.33
CA LYS A 35 -20.11 -12.34 -15.74
C LYS A 35 -18.95 -11.85 -14.90
N HIS A 36 -19.03 -12.05 -13.59
CA HIS A 36 -17.97 -11.63 -12.67
C HIS A 36 -17.06 -12.78 -12.25
N GLY A 37 -17.38 -14.03 -12.56
CA GLY A 37 -16.61 -15.21 -12.13
C GLY A 37 -16.46 -15.41 -10.61
N ILE A 38 -16.84 -14.43 -9.77
CA ILE A 38 -16.62 -14.42 -8.31
C ILE A 38 -17.40 -15.55 -7.63
N PHE A 39 -18.65 -15.75 -8.06
CA PHE A 39 -19.54 -16.79 -7.55
C PHE A 39 -19.67 -17.98 -8.51
N ALA A 40 -18.85 -18.04 -9.56
CA ALA A 40 -18.88 -19.18 -10.48
C ALA A 40 -18.61 -20.48 -9.70
N ALA A 41 -19.47 -21.47 -9.94
CA ALA A 41 -19.25 -22.83 -9.44
C ALA A 41 -17.99 -23.46 -10.07
N VAL A 42 -17.66 -23.01 -11.28
CA VAL A 42 -16.45 -23.42 -12.00
C VAL A 42 -15.23 -22.67 -11.43
N PRO A 43 -14.17 -23.37 -10.99
CA PRO A 43 -12.97 -22.75 -10.42
C PRO A 43 -12.21 -21.83 -11.40
N VAL A 44 -12.24 -22.18 -12.70
CA VAL A 44 -11.57 -21.47 -13.80
C VAL A 44 -12.62 -20.96 -14.79
N PRO A 45 -13.03 -19.68 -14.70
CA PRO A 45 -13.84 -19.03 -15.71
C PRO A 45 -13.09 -18.93 -17.06
N PRO A 46 -13.81 -18.75 -18.19
CA PRO A 46 -13.17 -18.51 -19.48
C PRO A 46 -12.28 -17.25 -19.42
N GLY A 47 -11.00 -17.39 -19.80
CA GLY A 47 -9.99 -16.33 -19.75
C GLY A 47 -8.92 -16.51 -18.66
N GLU A 48 -9.08 -17.48 -17.75
CA GLU A 48 -8.04 -17.85 -16.78
C GLU A 48 -7.32 -19.13 -17.19
N SER A 49 -6.01 -19.21 -16.93
CA SER A 49 -5.23 -20.43 -17.15
C SER A 49 -5.41 -21.41 -16.00
N ALA A 50 -5.68 -22.67 -16.34
CA ALA A 50 -5.74 -23.75 -15.36
C ALA A 50 -4.38 -23.96 -14.67
N ASP A 51 -3.28 -23.74 -15.39
CA ASP A 51 -1.92 -23.91 -14.90
C ASP A 51 -1.57 -22.83 -13.87
N ASP A 52 -1.97 -21.57 -14.10
CA ASP A 52 -1.74 -20.48 -13.15
C ASP A 52 -2.50 -20.71 -11.84
N ARG A 53 -3.73 -21.23 -11.94
CA ARG A 53 -4.53 -21.58 -10.76
C ARG A 53 -3.87 -22.71 -9.97
N GLU A 54 -3.35 -23.72 -10.65
CA GLU A 54 -2.68 -24.85 -9.99
C GLU A 54 -1.36 -24.42 -9.36
N ALA A 55 -0.57 -23.59 -10.04
CA ALA A 55 0.65 -23.00 -9.50
C ALA A 55 0.36 -22.15 -8.24
N HIS A 56 -0.71 -21.34 -8.27
CA HIS A 56 -1.16 -20.58 -7.09
C HIS A 56 -1.55 -21.50 -5.94
N ARG A 57 -2.37 -22.52 -6.21
CA ARG A 57 -2.79 -23.51 -5.21
C ARG A 57 -1.58 -24.17 -4.57
N ALA A 58 -0.66 -24.71 -5.38
CA ALA A 58 0.54 -25.36 -4.91
C ALA A 58 1.40 -24.40 -4.06
N GLY A 59 1.59 -23.16 -4.52
CA GLY A 59 2.33 -22.14 -3.77
C GLY A 59 1.74 -21.84 -2.39
N VAL A 60 0.42 -21.69 -2.28
CA VAL A 60 -0.27 -21.43 -1.00
C VAL A 60 -0.18 -22.65 -0.07
N VAL A 61 -0.39 -23.86 -0.59
CA VAL A 61 -0.33 -25.08 0.22
C VAL A 61 1.09 -25.32 0.72
N VAL A 62 2.12 -25.14 -0.13
CA VAL A 62 3.53 -25.25 0.27
C VAL A 62 3.89 -24.20 1.32
N ALA A 63 3.46 -22.95 1.15
CA ALA A 63 3.75 -21.87 2.10
C ALA A 63 3.16 -22.10 3.50
N LEU A 64 2.03 -22.82 3.58
CA LEU A 64 1.36 -23.11 4.86
C LEU A 64 1.89 -24.38 5.55
N THR A 65 2.70 -25.19 4.87
CA THR A 65 3.30 -26.43 5.39
C THR A 65 2.34 -27.28 6.25
N PRO A 66 1.17 -27.67 5.74
CA PRO A 66 0.20 -28.43 6.53
C PRO A 66 0.75 -29.82 6.86
N VAL A 67 0.57 -30.25 8.10
CA VAL A 67 1.05 -31.56 8.59
C VAL A 67 -0.06 -32.60 8.54
N GLY A 68 -1.32 -32.20 8.77
CA GLY A 68 -2.47 -33.11 8.85
C GLY A 68 -3.57 -32.83 7.83
N LEU A 69 -4.44 -33.82 7.58
CA LEU A 69 -5.56 -33.72 6.62
C LEU A 69 -6.46 -32.49 6.86
N LEU A 70 -6.70 -32.15 8.12
CA LEU A 70 -7.49 -30.98 8.52
C LEU A 70 -6.83 -29.68 8.05
N GLU A 71 -5.51 -29.59 8.17
CA GLU A 71 -4.72 -28.41 7.79
C GLU A 71 -4.59 -28.33 6.27
N VAL A 72 -4.43 -29.46 5.59
CA VAL A 72 -4.48 -29.54 4.12
C VAL A 72 -5.81 -28.98 3.63
N ASN A 73 -6.94 -29.44 4.16
CA ASN A 73 -8.26 -28.91 3.78
C ASN A 73 -8.41 -27.41 4.03
N ARG A 74 -7.77 -26.87 5.09
CA ARG A 74 -7.74 -25.43 5.35
C ARG A 74 -6.87 -24.68 4.33
N ALA A 75 -5.70 -25.22 3.99
CA ALA A 75 -4.80 -24.64 3.00
C ALA A 75 -5.45 -24.62 1.61
N GLU A 76 -6.12 -25.70 1.21
CA GLU A 76 -6.90 -25.79 -0.03
C GLU A 76 -8.00 -24.71 -0.11
N ARG A 77 -8.77 -24.56 0.97
CA ARG A 77 -9.81 -23.53 1.06
C ARG A 77 -9.23 -22.13 1.03
N ALA A 78 -8.11 -21.90 1.72
CA ALA A 78 -7.43 -20.62 1.70
C ALA A 78 -6.96 -20.26 0.28
N ALA A 79 -6.34 -21.20 -0.44
CA ALA A 79 -5.93 -21.00 -1.82
C ALA A 79 -7.12 -20.63 -2.73
N LEU A 80 -8.24 -21.33 -2.61
CA LEU A 80 -9.45 -21.02 -3.39
C LEU A 80 -10.00 -19.62 -3.09
N VAL A 81 -10.06 -19.23 -1.82
CA VAL A 81 -10.57 -17.91 -1.41
C VAL A 81 -9.63 -16.80 -1.87
N LEU A 82 -8.32 -16.98 -1.72
CA LEU A 82 -7.32 -16.02 -2.18
C LEU A 82 -7.40 -15.80 -3.69
N TRP A 83 -7.55 -16.87 -4.47
CA TRP A 83 -7.77 -16.78 -5.92
C TRP A 83 -9.01 -15.96 -6.27
N ARG A 84 -10.14 -16.20 -5.57
CA ARG A 84 -11.37 -15.42 -5.76
C ARG A 84 -11.23 -13.95 -5.37
N LEU A 85 -10.45 -13.64 -4.33
CA LEU A 85 -10.18 -12.26 -3.92
C LEU A 85 -9.33 -11.52 -4.95
N GLN A 86 -8.33 -12.17 -5.54
CA GLN A 86 -7.54 -11.60 -6.63
C GLN A 86 -8.42 -11.26 -7.84
N ARG A 87 -9.38 -12.15 -8.17
CA ARG A 87 -10.38 -11.89 -9.20
C ARG A 87 -11.23 -10.66 -8.86
N MET A 88 -11.78 -10.59 -7.65
CA MET A 88 -12.56 -9.43 -7.21
C MET A 88 -11.78 -8.12 -7.31
N ALA A 89 -10.52 -8.10 -6.90
CA ALA A 89 -9.67 -6.91 -7.02
C ALA A 89 -9.45 -6.46 -8.48
N ARG A 90 -9.33 -7.40 -9.43
CA ARG A 90 -9.25 -7.08 -10.86
C ARG A 90 -10.56 -6.45 -11.36
N TYR A 91 -11.70 -7.04 -11.04
CA TYR A 91 -13.01 -6.48 -11.40
C TYR A 91 -13.27 -5.12 -10.76
N GLU A 92 -12.87 -4.90 -9.51
CA GLU A 92 -12.96 -3.59 -8.87
C GLU A 92 -12.13 -2.54 -9.61
N ALA A 93 -10.90 -2.89 -10.01
CA ALA A 93 -10.06 -1.97 -10.78
C ALA A 93 -10.68 -1.65 -12.16
N GLU A 94 -11.19 -2.66 -12.86
CA GLU A 94 -11.83 -2.49 -14.18
C GLU A 94 -13.11 -1.66 -14.10
N THR A 95 -13.96 -1.92 -13.10
CA THR A 95 -15.20 -1.17 -12.90
C THR A 95 -14.94 0.28 -12.51
N VAL A 96 -13.93 0.54 -11.68
CA VAL A 96 -13.50 1.91 -11.35
C VAL A 96 -12.93 2.61 -12.58
N ALA A 97 -12.10 1.91 -13.38
CA ALA A 97 -11.55 2.49 -14.61
C ALA A 97 -12.65 2.86 -15.60
N ALA A 98 -13.60 1.96 -15.87
CA ALA A 98 -14.74 2.23 -16.74
C ALA A 98 -15.58 3.41 -16.22
N ALA A 99 -15.82 3.46 -14.91
CA ALA A 99 -16.56 4.57 -14.31
C ALA A 99 -15.82 5.92 -14.43
N ILE A 100 -14.49 5.94 -14.45
CA ILE A 100 -13.71 7.16 -14.69
C ILE A 100 -13.83 7.61 -16.15
N GLU A 101 -13.82 6.67 -17.10
CA GLU A 101 -13.99 6.96 -18.53
C GLU A 101 -15.39 7.52 -18.84
N ASP A 102 -16.42 7.05 -18.15
CA ASP A 102 -17.81 7.52 -18.31
C ASP A 102 -18.11 8.85 -17.61
N VAL A 103 -17.24 9.32 -16.71
CA VAL A 103 -17.38 10.65 -16.12
C VAL A 103 -16.95 11.66 -17.17
N ASP A 104 -17.93 12.19 -17.89
CA ASP A 104 -17.82 13.40 -18.70
C ASP A 104 -17.47 14.55 -17.75
N VAL A 105 -16.17 14.72 -17.46
CA VAL A 105 -15.68 15.84 -16.65
C VAL A 105 -15.91 17.09 -17.50
N PRO A 106 -16.86 17.97 -17.14
CA PRO A 106 -17.05 19.21 -17.89
C PRO A 106 -15.72 19.94 -17.90
N PRO A 107 -15.28 20.51 -19.03
CA PRO A 107 -14.05 21.26 -19.08
C PRO A 107 -14.08 22.27 -17.94
N LEU A 108 -13.03 22.27 -17.10
CA LEU A 108 -12.95 23.21 -15.98
C LEU A 108 -13.29 24.59 -16.55
N PRO A 109 -14.24 25.33 -15.94
CA PRO A 109 -14.50 26.69 -16.38
C PRO A 109 -13.14 27.41 -16.42
N PRO A 110 -12.85 28.18 -17.49
CA PRO A 110 -11.62 28.95 -17.53
C PRO A 110 -11.54 29.73 -16.23
N PRO A 111 -10.38 29.77 -15.55
CA PRO A 111 -10.27 30.38 -14.23
C PRO A 111 -10.71 31.83 -14.33
N LYS A 112 -11.95 32.09 -13.94
CA LYS A 112 -12.50 33.42 -13.76
C LYS A 112 -12.29 33.75 -12.30
N ASP A 113 -11.45 34.74 -12.08
CA ASP A 113 -11.31 35.43 -10.81
C ASP A 113 -10.97 34.53 -9.62
N LEU A 114 -10.09 33.54 -9.82
CA LEU A 114 -9.40 32.92 -8.69
C LEU A 114 -8.55 34.02 -8.05
N ASP A 115 -8.86 34.35 -6.80
CA ASP A 115 -7.95 35.09 -5.94
C ASP A 115 -6.53 34.52 -6.11
N PRO A 116 -5.48 35.36 -6.13
CA PRO A 116 -4.11 34.89 -6.22
C PRO A 116 -3.90 33.74 -5.25
N PRO A 117 -3.26 32.64 -5.69
CA PRO A 117 -3.16 31.46 -4.86
C PRO A 117 -2.55 31.85 -3.51
N LEU A 118 -3.24 31.50 -2.41
CA LEU A 118 -2.82 31.75 -1.03
C LEU A 118 -1.34 31.41 -0.78
N PHE A 119 -0.81 30.49 -1.60
CA PHE A 119 0.60 30.18 -1.69
C PHE A 119 1.04 30.36 -3.15
N PRO A 120 2.02 31.24 -3.43
CA PRO A 120 2.59 31.31 -4.77
C PRO A 120 3.14 29.93 -5.14
N ALA A 121 2.93 29.52 -6.39
CA ALA A 121 3.50 28.29 -6.90
C ALA A 121 5.02 28.28 -6.59
N PRO A 122 5.58 27.15 -6.11
CA PRO A 122 7.00 27.08 -5.82
C PRO A 122 7.77 27.50 -7.07
N ARG A 123 8.64 28.50 -6.92
CA ARG A 123 9.40 29.06 -8.04
C ARG A 123 10.17 27.92 -8.72
N GLN A 124 9.88 27.70 -9.99
CA GLN A 124 10.61 26.71 -10.78
C GLN A 124 12.09 27.14 -10.82
N LYS A 125 12.99 26.23 -10.41
CA LYS A 125 14.43 26.51 -10.43
C LYS A 125 14.85 26.81 -11.85
N THR A 126 15.50 27.95 -12.05
CA THR A 126 15.98 28.37 -13.36
C THR A 126 17.38 27.83 -13.61
N ARG A 127 17.81 27.79 -14.89
CA ARG A 127 19.19 27.43 -15.26
C ARG A 127 20.25 28.29 -14.54
N ALA A 128 19.89 29.50 -14.11
CA ALA A 128 20.75 30.40 -13.35
C ALA A 128 20.90 30.01 -11.86
N ASP A 129 20.00 29.18 -11.31
CA ASP A 129 20.06 28.68 -9.93
C ASP A 129 20.98 27.45 -9.81
N GLN A 130 21.22 26.75 -10.92
CA GLN A 130 22.09 25.56 -11.02
C GLN A 130 23.55 25.78 -10.52
N PRO A 131 24.24 26.89 -10.86
CA PRO A 131 25.59 27.15 -10.32
C PRO A 131 25.59 27.48 -8.82
N ARG A 132 24.48 27.97 -8.25
CA ARG A 132 24.38 28.23 -6.80
C ARG A 132 24.17 26.94 -6.02
N ASP A 133 23.26 26.09 -6.50
CA ASP A 133 22.99 24.77 -5.93
C ASP A 133 24.25 23.89 -5.95
N THR A 134 24.94 23.82 -7.10
CA THR A 134 26.20 23.04 -7.21
C THR A 134 27.30 23.56 -6.28
N ARG A 135 27.43 24.89 -6.11
CA ARG A 135 28.40 25.46 -5.16
C ARG A 135 28.05 25.13 -3.72
N GLU A 136 26.77 25.07 -3.37
CA GLU A 136 26.32 24.70 -2.04
C GLU A 136 26.54 23.20 -1.77
N GLU A 137 26.28 22.35 -2.75
CA GLU A 137 26.59 20.91 -2.73
C GLU A 137 28.09 20.65 -2.58
N LEU A 138 28.94 21.39 -3.30
CA LEU A 138 30.40 21.29 -3.14
C LEU A 138 30.85 21.74 -1.74
N ARG A 139 30.17 22.73 -1.14
CA ARG A 139 30.45 23.17 0.24
C ARG A 139 29.99 22.15 1.28
N THR A 140 28.84 21.51 1.09
CA THR A 140 28.39 20.42 1.98
C THR A 140 29.32 19.22 1.85
N ALA A 141 29.65 18.79 0.63
CA ALA A 141 30.60 17.71 0.38
C ALA A 141 31.98 18.01 0.98
N GLY A 142 32.48 19.25 0.87
CA GLY A 142 33.72 19.66 1.52
C GLY A 142 33.69 19.54 3.05
N ARG A 143 32.56 19.90 3.68
CA ARG A 143 32.37 19.70 5.14
C ARG A 143 32.30 18.23 5.52
N GLU A 144 31.66 17.39 4.71
CA GLU A 144 31.61 15.94 4.97
C GLU A 144 32.99 15.30 4.82
N MET A 145 33.75 15.65 3.77
CA MET A 145 35.12 15.17 3.58
C MET A 145 36.06 15.61 4.70
N ALA A 146 35.86 16.81 5.26
CA ALA A 146 36.63 17.28 6.42
C ALA A 146 36.42 16.41 7.67
N LYS A 147 35.24 15.79 7.85
CA LYS A 147 34.99 14.83 8.94
C LYS A 147 35.76 13.53 8.76
N VAL A 148 36.01 13.13 7.51
CA VAL A 148 36.72 11.89 7.16
C VAL A 148 38.24 12.08 7.12
N GLY A 149 38.71 13.33 6.96
CA GLY A 149 40.13 13.69 6.89
C GLY A 149 40.99 13.07 8.00
N PRO A 150 40.67 13.26 9.29
CA PRO A 150 41.48 12.70 10.39
C PRO A 150 41.59 11.17 10.36
N ALA A 151 40.51 10.46 10.00
CA ALA A 151 40.52 9.02 9.88
C ALA A 151 41.36 8.55 8.68
N ARG A 152 41.23 9.25 7.55
CA ARG A 152 42.01 8.97 6.33
C ARG A 152 43.50 9.21 6.55
N ASP A 153 43.86 10.32 7.20
CA ASP A 153 45.25 10.68 7.43
C ASP A 153 45.88 9.72 8.44
N ALA A 154 45.16 9.34 9.51
CA ALA A 154 45.61 8.29 10.45
C ALA A 154 45.78 6.92 9.78
N PHE A 155 44.87 6.54 8.88
CA PHE A 155 45.01 5.30 8.09
C PHE A 155 46.27 5.33 7.23
N ARG A 156 46.56 6.47 6.59
CA ARG A 156 47.79 6.63 5.80
C ARG A 156 49.03 6.51 6.67
N THR A 157 49.07 7.13 7.86
CA THR A 157 50.21 7.01 8.77
C THR A 157 50.44 5.57 9.25
N VAL A 158 49.38 4.78 9.42
CA VAL A 158 49.50 3.35 9.76
C VAL A 158 50.06 2.54 8.59
N MET A 159 49.64 2.84 7.36
CA MET A 159 50.08 2.10 6.17
C MET A 159 51.50 2.48 5.71
N GLU A 160 51.93 3.72 5.95
CA GLU A 160 53.21 4.26 5.49
C GLU A 160 54.26 4.42 6.63
N GLY A 161 53.85 4.21 7.89
CA GLY A 161 54.72 4.33 9.07
C GLY A 161 55.43 3.03 9.47
N PRO A 162 56.43 3.09 10.37
CA PRO A 162 57.07 1.90 10.93
C PRO A 162 56.08 1.04 11.71
N ALA A 163 56.30 -0.27 11.77
CA ALA A 163 55.36 -1.25 12.33
C ALA A 163 54.95 -0.99 13.80
N ASP A 164 55.73 -0.18 14.51
CA ASP A 164 55.58 0.08 15.95
C ASP A 164 54.76 1.36 16.23
N THR A 165 54.13 1.94 15.20
CA THR A 165 53.41 3.22 15.30
C THR A 165 52.15 3.08 16.16
N VAL A 166 52.09 3.83 17.27
CA VAL A 166 50.95 3.85 18.19
C VAL A 166 49.83 4.73 17.62
N VAL A 167 48.71 4.12 17.25
CA VAL A 167 47.50 4.82 16.79
C VAL A 167 46.48 4.96 17.92
N PRO A 168 45.71 6.06 17.99
CA PRO A 168 44.64 6.23 18.97
C PRO A 168 43.59 5.12 18.86
N PHE A 169 43.10 4.61 20.00
CA PHE A 169 42.16 3.48 20.09
C PHE A 169 40.91 3.62 19.19
N ALA A 170 40.37 4.83 19.05
CA ALA A 170 39.21 5.11 18.19
C ALA A 170 39.46 4.82 16.70
N VAL A 171 40.72 4.89 16.22
CA VAL A 171 41.08 4.57 14.84
C VAL A 171 41.16 3.06 14.63
N ALA A 172 41.70 2.32 15.61
CA ALA A 172 41.86 0.87 15.58
C ALA A 172 40.50 0.12 15.48
N GLU A 173 39.46 0.60 16.17
CA GLU A 173 38.11 0.01 16.08
C GLU A 173 37.50 0.09 14.67
N SER A 174 37.80 1.15 13.91
CA SER A 174 37.26 1.35 12.56
C SER A 174 37.99 0.55 11.48
N THR A 175 39.25 0.17 11.74
CA THR A 175 40.14 -0.51 10.78
C THR A 175 40.19 -2.02 10.96
N LEU A 176 40.16 -2.52 12.20
CA LEU A 176 40.38 -3.95 12.49
C LEU A 176 39.07 -4.75 12.68
N TRP A 177 37.89 -4.11 12.66
CA TRP A 177 36.62 -4.82 12.80
C TRP A 177 35.53 -4.24 11.88
N PRO A 178 35.27 -4.80 10.69
CA PRO A 178 34.10 -4.44 9.91
C PRO A 178 32.86 -5.04 10.61
N ARG A 179 32.38 -4.37 11.67
CA ARG A 179 31.15 -4.79 12.35
C ARG A 179 30.00 -4.48 11.40
N VAL A 180 29.49 -5.52 10.75
CA VAL A 180 28.15 -5.56 10.16
C VAL A 180 27.14 -5.21 11.26
N ARG A 181 26.92 -3.92 11.48
CA ARG A 181 25.73 -3.39 12.16
C ARG A 181 24.94 -2.66 11.11
N GLY A 182 24.10 -3.41 10.39
CA GLY A 182 22.99 -2.82 9.66
C GLY A 182 22.17 -1.92 10.61
N PRO A 183 21.54 -0.84 10.09
CA PRO A 183 20.84 0.10 10.92
C PRO A 183 19.75 -0.62 11.73
N ARG A 184 19.84 -0.56 13.07
CA ARG A 184 18.72 -0.91 13.93
C ARG A 184 17.59 0.05 13.61
N ARG A 185 16.57 -0.42 12.87
CA ARG A 185 15.33 0.33 12.68
C ARG A 185 14.79 0.70 14.08
N PRO A 186 14.55 1.98 14.38
CA PRO A 186 13.84 2.33 15.60
C PRO A 186 12.44 1.73 15.51
N ARG A 187 12.06 0.93 16.52
CA ARG A 187 10.67 0.53 16.73
C ARG A 187 9.91 1.77 17.21
N THR A 188 9.44 2.59 16.27
CA THR A 188 8.40 3.58 16.56
C THR A 188 7.06 2.88 16.47
N CYS A 189 6.48 2.54 17.62
CA CYS A 189 5.05 2.30 17.71
C CYS A 189 4.33 3.58 17.26
N PRO A 190 3.36 3.54 16.34
CA PRO A 190 2.53 4.69 16.06
C PRO A 190 1.68 5.02 17.30
N PRO A 191 1.48 6.31 17.64
CA PRO A 191 0.63 6.68 18.75
C PRO A 191 -0.82 6.23 18.48
N THR A 192 -1.37 5.48 19.42
CA THR A 192 -2.80 5.20 19.51
C THR A 192 -3.57 6.52 19.59
N HIS A 193 -4.27 6.90 18.51
CA HIS A 193 -5.30 7.92 18.59
C HIS A 193 -6.42 7.40 19.49
N ARG A 194 -6.46 7.87 20.74
CA ARG A 194 -7.68 7.87 21.56
C ARG A 194 -8.75 8.64 20.77
N ARG A 195 -9.69 7.92 20.15
CA ARG A 195 -10.93 8.53 19.67
C ARG A 195 -11.75 8.91 20.90
N SER A 196 -11.78 10.20 21.20
CA SER A 196 -12.78 10.80 22.08
C SER A 196 -14.16 10.62 21.42
N ILE A 197 -15.06 9.92 22.11
CA ILE A 197 -16.47 9.84 21.74
C ILE A 197 -17.10 11.18 22.12
N ALA A 198 -17.17 12.10 21.17
CA ALA A 198 -18.02 13.29 21.28
C ALA A 198 -19.48 12.85 21.12
N ARG A 199 -20.24 12.92 22.22
CA ARG A 199 -21.70 12.80 22.22
C ARG A 199 -22.26 13.96 21.39
N ARG A 200 -22.89 13.68 20.25
CA ARG A 200 -23.75 14.67 19.58
C ARG A 200 -25.08 14.72 20.32
N THR A 201 -25.30 15.83 21.01
CA THR A 201 -26.63 16.30 21.39
C THR A 201 -27.38 16.69 20.10
N CYS A 202 -28.49 16.03 19.81
CA CYS A 202 -29.43 16.54 18.83
C CYS A 202 -30.09 17.79 19.42
N GLY A 203 -29.83 18.93 18.79
CA GLY A 203 -30.56 20.16 19.02
C GLY A 203 -32.03 19.98 18.67
N ARG A 204 -32.87 20.34 19.64
CA ARG A 204 -34.32 20.46 19.56
C ARG A 204 -34.61 21.91 19.16
N SER A 205 -35.21 22.13 17.98
CA SER A 205 -35.83 23.38 17.54
C SER A 205 -36.70 22.99 16.33
N ALA A 206 -37.99 23.28 16.22
CA ALA A 206 -38.99 23.90 17.08
C ALA A 206 -40.33 23.15 16.81
#